data_AF-A0A2T0BEG4-F1
#
_entry.id   AF-A0A2T0BEG4-F1
#
_cell.length_a   1.000
_cell.length_b   1.000
_cell.length_c   1.000
_cell.angle_alpha   90.00
_cell.angle_beta   90.00
_cell.angle_gamma   90.00
#
_symmetry.space_group_name_H-M   'P 1'
#
loop_
_entity.id
_entity.type
_entity.pdbx_description
1 polymer ?
#
loop_
_entity_poly.entity_id
_entity_poly.type
_entity_poly.pdbx_seq_one_letter_code
_entity_poly.pdbx_strand_id
1 'polypeptide(L)'
;MVATLMVILFLYIQIIGNGNPIILGVNKINNTYKELFLEEKFVVKITQSILIILSEILTFLAVYITLIKYIPLYLEVNPLIEIIIIITCLVIVHYLIGYILLISSNLHIFMRKGIEKSIKADFLLSYFITSVYLVFILLFTDEISKYAISGFIGIGACYLLNLKILFTIMKDPKSIKICEEDKGSFGRVLTAVMIILVMIVSNLYLGVVLTNSLQLNAFSNNPTNFDLFYYTILTFTTIGFGDIIPLTIVAKVMAIVISITSVICITVFLGSIFSHRRK
;
A
#
# COMPACT_ATOMS: atom_id res chain seq x y z
N MET A 1 -2.16 19.96 -24.13
CA MET A 1 -2.06 18.49 -24.04
C MET A 1 -0.81 17.95 -24.74
N VAL A 2 -0.53 18.31 -26.01
CA VAL A 2 0.70 17.88 -26.73
C VAL A 2 1.97 18.48 -26.11
N ALA A 3 1.94 19.77 -25.73
CA ALA A 3 3.06 20.44 -25.08
C ALA A 3 3.40 19.84 -23.70
N THR A 4 2.40 19.46 -22.92
CA THR A 4 2.58 18.79 -21.63
C THR A 4 3.12 17.37 -21.79
N LEU A 5 2.67 16.63 -22.82
CA LEU A 5 3.24 15.32 -23.15
C LEU A 5 4.71 15.43 -23.62
N MET A 6 5.03 16.43 -24.43
CA MET A 6 6.42 16.66 -24.88
C MET A 6 7.34 17.06 -23.73
N VAL A 7 6.86 17.84 -22.75
CA VAL A 7 7.63 18.17 -21.55
C VAL A 7 7.87 16.93 -20.68
N ILE A 8 6.87 16.07 -20.51
CA ILE A 8 7.02 14.79 -19.79
C ILE A 8 7.99 13.86 -20.53
N LEU A 9 7.90 13.79 -21.87
CA LEU A 9 8.79 12.98 -22.70
C LEU A 9 10.22 13.52 -22.68
N PHE A 10 10.40 14.84 -22.70
CA PHE A 10 11.70 15.50 -22.62
C PHE A 10 12.35 15.33 -21.24
N LEU A 11 11.56 15.44 -20.17
CA LEU A 11 12.02 15.10 -18.81
C LEU A 11 12.37 13.62 -18.70
N TYR A 12 11.59 12.73 -19.31
CA TYR A 12 11.86 11.29 -19.37
C TYR A 12 13.16 10.96 -20.15
N ILE A 13 13.43 11.68 -21.24
CA ILE A 13 14.66 11.54 -22.04
C ILE A 13 15.88 12.08 -21.30
N GLN A 14 15.77 13.22 -20.60
CA GLN A 14 16.84 13.75 -19.75
C GLN A 14 17.18 12.81 -18.59
N ILE A 15 16.19 12.08 -18.08
CA ILE A 15 16.37 11.08 -17.04
C ILE A 15 17.23 9.91 -17.56
N ILE A 16 17.06 9.42 -18.79
CA ILE A 16 17.74 8.20 -19.28
C ILE A 16 19.27 8.33 -19.48
N GLY A 17 19.83 9.54 -19.47
CA GLY A 17 21.26 9.78 -19.64
C GLY A 17 22.14 9.45 -18.42
N ASN A 18 22.80 8.29 -18.47
CA ASN A 18 24.07 7.89 -17.82
C ASN A 18 24.24 8.09 -16.29
N GLY A 19 24.33 6.98 -15.54
CA GLY A 19 24.57 6.99 -14.09
C GLY A 19 23.33 7.34 -13.25
N ASN A 20 22.15 7.31 -13.87
CA ASN A 20 20.92 7.81 -13.29
C ASN A 20 20.42 6.95 -12.10
N PRO A 21 20.09 7.56 -10.94
CA PRO A 21 19.50 6.88 -9.79
C PRO A 21 18.26 6.04 -10.12
N ILE A 22 17.51 6.38 -11.17
CA ILE A 22 16.32 5.60 -11.58
C ILE A 22 16.71 4.26 -12.22
N ILE A 23 17.73 4.22 -13.08
CA ILE A 23 18.23 2.96 -13.68
C ILE A 23 18.81 2.05 -12.59
N LEU A 24 19.56 2.64 -11.65
CA LEU A 24 20.04 1.93 -10.46
C LEU A 24 18.88 1.39 -9.60
N GLY A 25 17.80 2.16 -9.44
CA GLY A 25 16.59 1.75 -8.75
C GLY A 25 15.90 0.56 -9.42
N VAL A 26 15.69 0.64 -10.74
CA VAL A 26 15.11 -0.45 -11.55
C VAL A 26 15.95 -1.73 -11.44
N ASN A 27 17.27 -1.61 -11.56
CA ASN A 27 18.16 -2.77 -11.42
C ASN A 27 18.09 -3.39 -10.02
N LYS A 28 18.02 -2.58 -8.97
CA LYS A 28 17.84 -3.07 -7.58
C LYS A 28 16.51 -3.80 -7.39
N ILE A 29 15.42 -3.26 -7.94
CA ILE A 29 14.09 -3.89 -7.92
C ILE A 29 14.16 -5.26 -8.64
N ASN A 30 14.67 -5.30 -9.87
CA ASN A 30 14.78 -6.52 -10.65
C ASN A 30 15.65 -7.58 -9.94
N ASN A 31 16.75 -7.16 -9.31
CA ASN A 31 17.58 -8.05 -8.51
C ASN A 31 16.83 -8.58 -7.28
N THR A 32 16.01 -7.76 -6.63
CA THR A 32 15.20 -8.21 -5.48
C THR A 32 14.16 -9.26 -5.91
N TYR A 33 13.52 -9.07 -7.07
CA TYR A 33 12.67 -10.12 -7.64
C TYR A 33 13.46 -11.41 -7.87
N LYS A 34 14.65 -11.32 -8.44
CA LYS A 34 15.52 -12.48 -8.69
C LYS A 34 15.92 -13.19 -7.39
N GLU A 35 16.27 -12.44 -6.35
CA GLU A 35 16.67 -12.98 -5.04
C GLU A 35 15.57 -13.81 -4.37
N LEU A 36 14.30 -13.45 -4.54
CA LEU A 36 13.18 -14.27 -4.05
C LEU A 36 13.18 -15.68 -4.64
N PHE A 37 13.58 -15.80 -5.90
CA PHE A 37 13.68 -17.09 -6.59
C PHE A 37 14.98 -17.83 -6.28
N LEU A 38 15.92 -17.24 -5.52
CA LEU A 38 17.19 -17.85 -5.13
C LEU A 38 17.20 -18.35 -3.68
N GLU A 39 16.11 -18.18 -2.93
CA GLU A 39 16.00 -18.64 -1.53
C GLU A 39 16.18 -20.17 -1.42
N GLU A 40 17.10 -20.62 -0.53
CA GLU A 40 17.49 -22.04 -0.40
C GLU A 40 16.34 -22.94 0.07
N LYS A 41 15.44 -22.42 0.90
CA LYS A 41 14.30 -23.19 1.43
C LYS A 41 13.16 -23.21 0.41
N PHE A 42 12.97 -24.34 -0.25
CA PHE A 42 11.94 -24.56 -1.28
C PHE A 42 10.53 -24.07 -0.88
N VAL A 43 10.06 -24.42 0.33
CA VAL A 43 8.74 -24.00 0.83
C VAL A 43 8.62 -22.48 0.96
N VAL A 44 9.67 -21.81 1.42
CA VAL A 44 9.69 -20.35 1.58
C VAL A 44 9.70 -19.68 0.20
N LYS A 45 10.52 -20.20 -0.72
CA LYS A 45 10.59 -19.72 -2.11
C LYS A 45 9.24 -19.78 -2.81
N ILE A 46 8.56 -20.92 -2.74
CA ILE A 46 7.24 -21.11 -3.39
C ILE A 46 6.20 -20.19 -2.79
N THR A 47 6.09 -20.15 -1.46
CA THR A 47 5.06 -19.33 -0.78
C THR A 47 5.24 -17.84 -1.09
N GLN A 48 6.46 -17.32 -1.02
CA GLN A 48 6.73 -15.91 -1.36
C GLN A 48 6.44 -15.60 -2.83
N SER A 49 6.84 -16.49 -3.75
CA SER A 49 6.62 -16.30 -5.19
C SER A 49 5.13 -16.25 -5.52
N ILE A 50 4.34 -17.19 -4.97
CA ILE A 50 2.89 -17.25 -5.19
C ILE A 50 2.22 -15.99 -4.63
N LEU A 51 2.56 -15.60 -3.39
CA LEU A 51 1.97 -14.42 -2.76
C LEU A 51 2.21 -13.17 -3.60
N ILE A 52 3.43 -12.97 -4.11
CA ILE A 52 3.76 -11.78 -4.90
C ILE A 52 3.03 -11.80 -6.23
N ILE A 53 3.20 -12.86 -7.04
CA ILE A 53 2.61 -12.94 -8.38
C ILE A 53 1.10 -12.76 -8.31
N LEU A 54 0.43 -13.43 -7.37
CA LEU A 54 -1.01 -13.33 -7.22
C LEU A 54 -1.42 -11.92 -6.78
N SER A 55 -0.67 -11.29 -5.87
CA SER A 55 -0.94 -9.90 -5.47
C SER A 55 -0.74 -8.90 -6.60
N GLU A 56 0.28 -9.08 -7.47
CA GLU A 56 0.48 -8.24 -8.66
C GLU A 56 -0.71 -8.33 -9.61
N ILE A 57 -1.17 -9.55 -9.90
CA ILE A 57 -2.32 -9.78 -10.77
C ILE A 57 -3.59 -9.15 -10.18
N LEU A 58 -3.84 -9.36 -8.88
CA LEU A 58 -5.01 -8.81 -8.20
C LEU A 58 -4.98 -7.27 -8.17
N THR A 59 -3.85 -6.67 -7.81
CA THR A 59 -3.74 -5.21 -7.78
C THR A 59 -3.85 -4.58 -9.17
N PHE A 60 -3.26 -5.20 -10.18
CA PHE A 60 -3.46 -4.79 -11.56
C PHE A 60 -4.95 -4.85 -11.95
N LEU A 61 -5.63 -5.96 -11.65
CA LEU A 61 -7.06 -6.11 -11.91
C LEU A 61 -7.89 -5.02 -11.21
N ALA A 62 -7.58 -4.72 -9.95
CA ALA A 62 -8.26 -3.67 -9.22
C ALA A 62 -8.07 -2.27 -9.83
N VAL A 63 -6.84 -1.92 -10.21
CA VAL A 63 -6.55 -0.63 -10.86
C VAL A 63 -7.27 -0.56 -12.21
N TYR A 64 -7.23 -1.63 -12.99
CA TYR A 64 -7.90 -1.73 -14.28
C TYR A 64 -9.42 -1.50 -14.16
N ILE A 65 -10.10 -2.22 -13.26
CA ILE A 65 -11.54 -2.06 -13.02
C ILE A 65 -11.87 -0.63 -12.59
N THR A 66 -11.05 -0.06 -11.70
CA THR A 66 -11.23 1.32 -11.21
C THR A 66 -11.08 2.34 -12.35
N LEU A 67 -10.08 2.18 -13.22
CA LEU A 67 -9.86 3.05 -14.38
C LEU A 67 -11.05 3.05 -15.32
N ILE A 68 -11.57 1.86 -15.66
CA ILE A 68 -12.76 1.74 -16.53
C ILE A 68 -13.98 2.40 -15.90
N LYS A 69 -14.16 2.25 -14.58
CA LYS A 69 -15.33 2.77 -13.87
C LYS A 69 -15.35 4.30 -13.76
N TYR A 70 -14.19 4.93 -13.56
CA TYR A 70 -14.11 6.37 -13.23
C TYR A 70 -13.54 7.26 -14.33
N ILE A 71 -12.86 6.69 -15.34
CA ILE A 71 -12.41 7.45 -16.51
C ILE A 71 -13.39 7.17 -17.65
N PRO A 72 -14.38 8.04 -17.90
CA PRO A 72 -15.34 7.88 -19.00
C PRO A 72 -14.70 8.21 -20.37
N LEU A 73 -13.47 7.74 -20.64
CA LEU A 73 -12.86 7.75 -21.97
C LEU A 73 -13.30 6.54 -22.82
N TYR A 74 -14.30 5.80 -22.36
CA TYR A 74 -15.01 4.84 -23.20
C TYR A 74 -15.94 5.61 -24.13
N LEU A 75 -15.47 5.94 -25.34
CA LEU A 75 -16.27 5.77 -26.56
C LEU A 75 -15.56 6.08 -27.89
N GLU A 76 -14.34 6.65 -27.95
CA GLU A 76 -13.69 6.94 -29.25
C GLU A 76 -12.16 6.75 -29.29
N VAL A 77 -11.59 6.08 -28.30
CA VAL A 77 -10.14 5.89 -28.26
C VAL A 77 -9.74 4.69 -29.12
N ASN A 78 -8.78 4.88 -30.03
CA ASN A 78 -8.22 3.82 -30.86
C ASN A 78 -7.78 2.62 -30.01
N PRO A 79 -8.10 1.36 -30.36
CA PRO A 79 -7.74 0.16 -29.58
C PRO A 79 -6.25 0.04 -29.26
N LEU A 80 -5.37 0.65 -30.07
CA LEU A 80 -3.94 0.72 -29.78
C LEU A 80 -3.61 1.53 -28.51
N ILE A 81 -4.32 2.64 -28.27
CA ILE A 81 -4.10 3.49 -27.10
C ILE A 81 -4.59 2.78 -25.83
N GLU A 82 -5.68 2.03 -25.91
CA GLU A 82 -6.17 1.19 -24.81
C GLU A 82 -5.12 0.16 -24.38
N ILE A 83 -4.54 -0.57 -25.34
CA ILE A 83 -3.45 -1.53 -25.07
C ILE A 83 -2.24 -0.82 -24.44
N ILE A 84 -1.87 0.38 -24.92
CA ILE A 84 -0.77 1.15 -24.34
C ILE A 84 -1.05 1.54 -22.88
N ILE A 85 -2.27 2.00 -22.57
CA ILE A 85 -2.66 2.37 -21.20
C ILE A 85 -2.59 1.15 -20.28
N ILE A 86 -3.12 0.01 -20.73
CA ILE A 86 -3.11 -1.26 -20.00
C ILE A 86 -1.66 -1.70 -19.69
N ILE A 87 -0.79 -1.71 -20.70
CA ILE A 87 0.62 -2.08 -20.53
C ILE A 87 1.32 -1.09 -19.59
N THR A 88 1.07 0.21 -19.74
CA THR A 88 1.66 1.24 -18.88
C THR A 88 1.22 1.05 -17.43
N CYS A 89 -0.06 0.77 -17.20
CA CYS A 89 -0.60 0.47 -15.88
C CYS A 89 0.04 -0.77 -15.26
N LEU A 90 0.21 -1.86 -16.04
CA LEU A 90 0.86 -3.09 -15.60
C LEU A 90 2.30 -2.83 -15.17
N VAL A 91 3.06 -2.07 -15.98
CA VAL A 91 4.45 -1.69 -15.68
C VAL A 91 4.53 -0.85 -14.41
N ILE A 92 3.63 0.12 -14.23
CA ILE A 92 3.57 0.97 -13.02
C ILE A 92 3.30 0.09 -11.79
N VAL A 93 2.30 -0.78 -11.84
CA VAL A 93 1.94 -1.67 -10.73
C VAL A 93 3.13 -2.59 -10.38
N HIS A 94 3.77 -3.21 -11.38
CA HIS A 94 4.94 -4.06 -11.17
C HIS A 94 6.09 -3.31 -10.47
N TYR A 95 6.44 -2.10 -10.91
CA TYR A 95 7.53 -1.34 -10.28
C TYR A 95 7.17 -0.77 -8.90
N LEU A 96 5.92 -0.39 -8.65
CA LEU A 96 5.46 0.01 -7.31
C LEU A 96 5.63 -1.14 -6.31
N ILE A 97 5.23 -2.35 -6.72
CA ILE A 97 5.32 -3.56 -5.90
C ILE A 97 6.78 -3.96 -5.69
N GLY A 98 7.57 -3.94 -6.76
CA GLY A 98 8.99 -4.21 -6.71
C GLY A 98 9.74 -3.27 -5.78
N TYR A 99 9.29 -2.02 -5.67
CA TYR A 99 9.84 -1.05 -4.73
C TYR A 99 9.44 -1.35 -3.27
N ILE A 100 8.18 -1.73 -3.01
CA ILE A 100 7.72 -2.19 -1.69
C ILE A 100 8.54 -3.40 -1.23
N LEU A 101 8.75 -4.35 -2.14
CA LEU A 101 9.53 -5.55 -1.90
C LEU A 101 11.01 -5.24 -1.64
N LEU A 102 11.62 -4.37 -2.45
CA LEU A 102 13.01 -3.90 -2.27
C LEU A 102 13.22 -3.27 -0.90
N ILE A 103 12.23 -2.51 -0.40
CA ILE A 103 12.31 -1.93 0.93
C ILE A 103 12.19 -3.03 1.98
N SER A 104 11.20 -3.91 1.84
CA SER A 104 11.00 -5.02 2.77
C SER A 104 12.22 -5.96 2.84
N SER A 105 12.90 -6.24 1.73
CA SER A 105 14.11 -7.06 1.70
C SER A 105 15.31 -6.34 2.32
N ASN A 106 15.43 -5.03 2.13
CA ASN A 106 16.52 -4.22 2.68
C ASN A 106 16.35 -3.82 4.15
N LEU A 107 15.21 -4.14 4.79
CA LEU A 107 15.05 -3.96 6.24
C LEU A 107 16.04 -4.80 7.06
N HIS A 108 16.71 -5.81 6.46
CA HIS A 108 17.75 -6.61 7.09
C HIS A 108 18.96 -5.80 7.60
N ILE A 109 19.23 -4.64 6.98
CA ILE A 109 20.37 -3.77 7.36
C ILE A 109 20.18 -3.17 8.76
N PHE A 110 18.94 -3.18 9.26
CA PHE A 110 18.52 -2.40 10.42
C PHE A 110 18.13 -3.23 11.64
N MET A 111 18.11 -4.57 11.54
CA MET A 111 17.51 -5.44 12.55
C MET A 111 18.40 -6.63 12.90
N ARG A 112 18.12 -7.26 14.04
CA ARG A 112 18.84 -8.44 14.51
C ARG A 112 18.43 -9.68 13.69
N LYS A 113 19.41 -10.44 13.19
CA LYS A 113 19.22 -11.71 12.46
C LYS A 113 18.11 -12.57 13.11
N GLY A 114 17.07 -12.89 12.33
CA GLY A 114 15.92 -13.70 12.74
C GLY A 114 14.57 -12.96 12.73
N ILE A 115 14.55 -11.67 13.09
CA ILE A 115 13.34 -10.80 13.05
C ILE A 115 13.02 -10.38 11.60
N GLU A 116 14.04 -10.31 10.76
CA GLU A 116 13.97 -9.86 9.37
C GLU A 116 13.09 -10.77 8.50
N LYS A 117 13.25 -12.09 8.65
CA LYS A 117 12.53 -13.08 7.84
C LYS A 117 11.04 -13.09 8.15
N SER A 118 10.67 -12.83 9.41
CA SER A 118 9.26 -12.67 9.78
C SER A 118 8.66 -11.39 9.23
N ILE A 119 9.37 -10.25 9.23
CA ILE A 119 8.82 -8.99 8.73
C ILE A 119 8.59 -9.03 7.22
N LYS A 120 9.54 -9.58 6.44
CA LYS A 120 9.35 -9.73 4.99
C LYS A 120 8.12 -10.59 4.66
N ALA A 121 7.94 -11.70 5.38
CA ALA A 121 6.77 -12.55 5.21
C ALA A 121 5.47 -11.84 5.63
N ASP A 122 5.50 -11.13 6.77
CA ASP A 122 4.35 -10.37 7.29
C ASP A 122 3.92 -9.27 6.29
N PHE A 123 4.87 -8.55 5.68
CA PHE A 123 4.59 -7.56 4.64
C PHE A 123 3.93 -8.17 3.40
N LEU A 124 4.51 -9.26 2.88
CA LEU A 124 3.99 -9.96 1.71
C LEU A 124 2.58 -10.51 1.96
N LEU A 125 2.36 -11.09 3.14
CA LEU A 125 1.07 -11.61 3.54
C LEU A 125 0.04 -10.49 3.68
N SER A 126 0.40 -9.38 4.34
CA SER A 126 -0.51 -8.24 4.47
C SER A 126 -0.87 -7.67 3.10
N TYR A 127 0.12 -7.48 2.24
CA TYR A 127 -0.09 -6.98 0.88
C TYR A 127 -1.05 -7.87 0.09
N PHE A 128 -0.82 -9.19 0.15
CA PHE A 128 -1.69 -10.17 -0.48
C PHE A 128 -3.13 -10.05 0.03
N ILE A 129 -3.33 -10.03 1.35
CA ILE A 129 -4.68 -9.92 1.94
C ILE A 129 -5.36 -8.62 1.50
N THR A 130 -4.67 -7.48 1.55
CA THR A 130 -5.22 -6.19 1.11
C THR A 130 -5.59 -6.24 -0.38
N SER A 131 -4.76 -6.83 -1.24
CA SER A 131 -5.04 -6.96 -2.69
C SER A 131 -6.28 -7.80 -2.98
N VAL A 132 -6.45 -8.93 -2.27
CA VAL A 132 -7.62 -9.81 -2.39
C VAL A 132 -8.90 -9.05 -2.03
N TYR A 133 -8.91 -8.37 -0.89
CA TYR A 133 -10.10 -7.65 -0.43
C TYR A 133 -10.43 -6.44 -1.30
N LEU A 134 -9.42 -5.76 -1.83
CA LEU A 134 -9.63 -4.62 -2.72
C LEU A 134 -10.28 -5.06 -4.03
N VAL A 135 -9.82 -6.15 -4.65
CA VAL A 135 -10.47 -6.75 -5.83
C VAL A 135 -11.87 -7.26 -5.49
N PHE A 136 -12.02 -7.93 -4.35
CA PHE A 136 -13.30 -8.49 -3.93
C PHE A 136 -14.39 -7.41 -3.84
N ILE A 137 -14.09 -6.26 -3.21
CA ILE A 137 -15.02 -5.14 -3.10
C ILE A 137 -15.35 -4.51 -4.46
N LEU A 138 -14.41 -4.53 -5.41
CA LEU A 138 -14.63 -3.98 -6.75
C LEU A 138 -15.47 -4.90 -7.64
N LEU A 139 -15.27 -6.22 -7.53
CA LEU A 139 -15.96 -7.21 -8.37
C LEU A 139 -17.34 -7.64 -7.84
N PHE A 140 -17.49 -7.72 -6.51
CA PHE A 140 -18.66 -8.31 -5.88
C PHE A 140 -19.47 -7.28 -5.08
N THR A 141 -19.71 -6.10 -5.64
CA THR A 141 -20.40 -4.98 -4.96
C THR A 141 -21.74 -5.36 -4.35
N ASP A 142 -22.48 -6.24 -5.00
CA ASP A 142 -23.84 -6.63 -4.58
C ASP A 142 -23.83 -7.73 -3.50
N GLU A 143 -22.72 -8.48 -3.37
CA GLU A 143 -22.58 -9.59 -2.43
C GLU A 143 -21.75 -9.25 -1.20
N ILE A 144 -21.18 -8.04 -1.09
CA ILE A 144 -20.30 -7.64 0.02
C ILE A 144 -20.99 -7.86 1.37
N SER A 145 -22.27 -7.54 1.48
CA SER A 145 -23.06 -7.67 2.72
C SER A 145 -23.08 -9.12 3.24
N LYS A 146 -23.10 -10.11 2.35
CA LYS A 146 -23.11 -11.54 2.68
C LYS A 146 -21.78 -12.01 3.28
N TYR A 147 -20.68 -11.40 2.85
CA TYR A 147 -19.32 -11.74 3.27
C TYR A 147 -18.71 -10.72 4.25
N ALA A 148 -19.51 -9.77 4.75
CA ALA A 148 -19.02 -8.67 5.57
C ALA A 148 -18.31 -9.15 6.86
N ILE A 149 -18.86 -10.17 7.54
CA ILE A 149 -18.26 -10.71 8.79
C ILE A 149 -16.89 -11.33 8.50
N SER A 150 -16.79 -12.20 7.49
CA SER A 150 -15.50 -12.77 7.06
C SER A 150 -14.53 -11.68 6.62
N GLY A 151 -15.04 -10.64 5.97
CA GLY A 151 -14.26 -9.47 5.57
C GLY A 151 -13.67 -8.72 6.75
N PHE A 152 -14.46 -8.46 7.80
CA PHE A 152 -13.96 -7.80 9.02
C PHE A 152 -12.90 -8.63 9.73
N ILE A 153 -13.06 -9.96 9.77
CA ILE A 153 -12.05 -10.85 10.36
C ILE A 153 -10.74 -10.78 9.54
N GLY A 154 -10.82 -10.89 8.22
CA GLY A 154 -9.64 -10.87 7.35
C GLY A 154 -8.91 -9.52 7.34
N ILE A 155 -9.66 -8.42 7.18
CA ILE A 155 -9.10 -7.06 7.20
C ILE A 155 -8.61 -6.69 8.59
N GLY A 156 -9.32 -7.10 9.65
CA GLY A 156 -8.89 -6.92 11.04
C GLY A 156 -7.56 -7.63 11.33
N ALA A 157 -7.42 -8.89 10.89
CA ALA A 157 -6.16 -9.63 11.00
C ALA A 157 -5.04 -8.94 10.21
N CYS A 158 -5.32 -8.49 8.99
CA CYS A 158 -4.37 -7.75 8.16
C CYS A 158 -3.95 -6.42 8.80
N TYR A 159 -4.89 -5.70 9.41
CA TYR A 159 -4.63 -4.46 10.14
C TYR A 159 -3.73 -4.68 11.36
N LEU A 160 -4.00 -5.71 12.17
CA LEU A 160 -3.15 -6.07 13.31
C LEU A 160 -1.74 -6.49 12.85
N LEU A 161 -1.64 -7.19 11.72
CA LEU A 161 -0.36 -7.54 11.10
C LEU A 161 0.42 -6.28 10.70
N ASN A 162 -0.22 -5.30 10.06
CA ASN A 162 0.42 -4.03 9.72
C ASN A 162 0.85 -3.22 10.95
N LEU A 163 0.04 -3.20 12.02
CA LEU A 163 0.46 -2.61 13.29
C LEU A 163 1.67 -3.33 13.89
N LYS A 164 1.70 -4.66 13.89
CA LYS A 164 2.85 -5.45 14.35
C LYS A 164 4.11 -5.07 13.57
N ILE A 165 4.04 -4.96 12.25
CA ILE A 165 5.17 -4.54 11.40
C ILE A 165 5.62 -3.12 11.79
N LEU A 166 4.68 -2.18 11.91
CA LEU A 166 4.96 -0.79 12.29
C LEU A 166 5.70 -0.71 13.64
N PHE A 167 5.16 -1.39 14.67
CA PHE A 167 5.79 -1.43 15.99
C PHE A 167 7.15 -2.15 15.98
N THR A 168 7.32 -3.17 15.15
CA THR A 168 8.61 -3.89 15.07
C THR A 168 9.70 -3.01 14.49
N ILE A 169 9.41 -2.24 13.43
CA ILE A 169 10.36 -1.28 12.84
C ILE A 169 10.71 -0.17 13.83
N MET A 170 9.74 0.22 14.66
CA MET A 170 9.90 1.28 15.66
C MET A 170 10.61 0.88 16.94
N LYS A 171 10.42 -0.35 17.43
CA LYS A 171 10.84 -0.76 18.78
C LYS A 171 12.35 -0.78 18.93
N ASP A 172 13.09 -0.76 17.83
CA ASP A 172 14.55 -0.78 17.86
C ASP A 172 15.19 0.11 16.79
N PRO A 173 15.04 1.46 16.89
CA PRO A 173 15.72 2.38 15.99
C PRO A 173 17.23 2.46 16.31
N LYS A 174 17.69 1.77 17.37
CA LYS A 174 19.07 1.73 17.85
C LYS A 174 19.86 0.54 17.30
N SER A 175 19.23 -0.53 16.84
CA SER A 175 19.91 -1.63 16.11
C SER A 175 20.12 -1.32 14.61
N ILE A 176 19.58 -0.19 14.15
CA ILE A 176 20.06 0.53 12.97
C ILE A 176 21.50 0.98 13.29
N LYS A 177 22.48 0.11 13.01
CA LYS A 177 23.87 0.52 12.78
C LYS A 177 23.85 1.42 11.56
N ILE A 178 23.58 2.70 11.78
CA ILE A 178 24.01 3.75 10.88
C ILE A 178 25.54 3.70 11.00
N CYS A 179 26.19 2.89 10.18
CA CYS A 179 27.59 3.16 9.88
C CYS A 179 27.61 4.61 9.37
N GLU A 180 28.46 5.45 9.96
CA GLU A 180 28.54 6.90 9.73
C GLU A 180 28.74 7.27 8.24
N GLU A 181 28.99 6.28 7.38
CA GLU A 181 29.18 6.41 5.94
C GLU A 181 27.87 6.33 5.10
N ASP A 182 26.75 5.81 5.63
CA ASP A 182 25.54 5.53 4.83
C ASP A 182 24.44 6.60 5.01
N LYS A 183 24.68 7.79 4.42
CA LYS A 183 23.77 8.98 4.43
C LYS A 183 22.33 8.70 3.96
N GLY A 184 22.09 7.56 3.29
CA GLY A 184 20.76 7.16 2.79
C GLY A 184 19.95 6.26 3.73
N SER A 185 20.46 5.88 4.90
CA SER A 185 19.83 4.91 5.81
C SER A 185 18.50 5.41 6.41
N PHE A 186 18.45 6.66 6.89
CA PHE A 186 17.24 7.27 7.45
C PHE A 186 16.10 7.39 6.42
N GLY A 187 16.44 7.81 5.19
CA GLY A 187 15.46 7.91 4.10
C GLY A 187 14.79 6.58 3.79
N ARG A 188 15.53 5.46 3.82
CA ARG A 188 14.96 4.11 3.61
C ARG A 188 13.96 3.72 4.70
N VAL A 189 14.26 4.02 5.97
CA VAL A 189 13.35 3.77 7.10
C VAL A 189 12.09 4.63 6.97
N LEU A 190 12.26 5.92 6.65
CA LEU A 190 11.14 6.83 6.42
C LEU A 190 10.22 6.31 5.31
N THR A 191 10.78 5.88 4.18
CA THR A 191 10.00 5.31 3.08
C THR A 191 9.29 4.02 3.49
N ALA A 192 9.92 3.14 4.27
CA ALA A 192 9.29 1.93 4.79
C ALA A 192 8.08 2.25 5.69
N VAL A 193 8.22 3.23 6.58
CA VAL A 193 7.12 3.70 7.44
C VAL A 193 5.98 4.25 6.57
N MET A 194 6.27 5.08 5.58
CA MET A 194 5.24 5.63 4.68
C MET A 194 4.48 4.54 3.91
N ILE A 195 5.15 3.49 3.45
CA ILE A 195 4.50 2.35 2.79
C ILE A 195 3.54 1.63 3.74
N ILE A 196 3.97 1.36 4.98
CA ILE A 196 3.09 0.72 5.97
C ILE A 196 1.91 1.61 6.30
N LEU A 197 2.10 2.93 6.38
CA LEU A 197 1.00 3.87 6.59
C LEU A 197 -0.04 3.76 5.47
N VAL A 198 0.39 3.70 4.21
CA VAL A 198 -0.52 3.48 3.07
C VAL A 198 -1.27 2.15 3.20
N MET A 199 -0.60 1.07 3.62
CA MET A 199 -1.25 -0.24 3.84
C MET A 199 -2.26 -0.20 5.00
N ILE A 200 -1.94 0.48 6.10
CA ILE A 200 -2.85 0.68 7.23
C ILE A 200 -4.09 1.48 6.80
N VAL A 201 -3.89 2.60 6.11
CA VAL A 201 -4.99 3.44 5.62
C VAL A 201 -5.86 2.68 4.62
N SER A 202 -5.25 1.86 3.75
CA SER A 202 -5.99 0.98 2.84
C SER A 202 -6.86 -0.02 3.60
N ASN A 203 -6.35 -0.65 4.67
CA ASN A 203 -7.14 -1.56 5.50
C ASN A 203 -8.30 -0.84 6.23
N LEU A 204 -8.06 0.38 6.73
CA LEU A 204 -9.11 1.20 7.34
C LEU A 204 -10.21 1.53 6.32
N TYR A 205 -9.83 1.90 5.10
CA TYR A 205 -10.77 2.16 4.00
C TYR A 205 -11.63 0.93 3.70
N LEU A 206 -11.01 -0.24 3.56
CA LEU A 206 -11.74 -1.49 3.34
C LEU A 206 -12.72 -1.76 4.49
N GLY A 207 -12.32 -1.50 5.74
CA GLY A 207 -13.20 -1.60 6.91
C GLY A 207 -14.39 -0.64 6.88
N VAL A 208 -14.19 0.59 6.39
CA VAL A 208 -15.27 1.57 6.17
C VAL A 208 -16.25 1.08 5.11
N VAL A 209 -15.76 0.56 3.98
CA VAL A 209 -16.64 0.02 2.92
C VAL A 209 -17.44 -1.17 3.42
N LEU A 210 -16.81 -2.10 4.16
CA LEU A 210 -17.53 -3.21 4.80
C LEU A 210 -18.60 -2.71 5.77
N THR A 211 -18.31 -1.67 6.54
CA THR A 211 -19.28 -1.07 7.46
C THR A 211 -20.48 -0.50 6.72
N ASN A 212 -20.24 0.20 5.60
CA ASN A 212 -21.32 0.72 4.76
C ASN A 212 -22.16 -0.39 4.11
N SER A 213 -21.54 -1.52 3.75
CA SER A 213 -22.24 -2.67 3.17
C SER A 213 -23.07 -3.47 4.19
N LEU A 214 -22.72 -3.41 5.48
CA LEU A 214 -23.37 -4.19 6.54
C LEU A 214 -24.69 -3.55 6.98
N GLN A 215 -24.75 -2.22 7.01
CA GLN A 215 -25.90 -1.47 7.52
C GLN A 215 -26.29 -0.37 6.53
N LEU A 216 -27.54 -0.44 6.07
CA LEU A 216 -28.15 0.65 5.30
C LEU A 216 -28.04 1.96 6.10
N ASN A 217 -27.62 3.03 5.41
CA ASN A 217 -27.40 4.35 6.00
C ASN A 217 -26.41 4.35 7.19
N ALA A 218 -25.37 3.50 7.14
CA ALA A 218 -24.26 3.54 8.10
C ALA A 218 -23.60 4.92 8.16
N PHE A 219 -23.52 5.59 7.02
CA PHE A 219 -22.98 6.94 6.84
C PHE A 219 -24.03 7.88 6.23
N SER A 220 -23.92 9.18 6.50
CA SER A 220 -24.81 10.20 5.92
C SER A 220 -24.65 10.32 4.41
N ASN A 221 -25.72 10.77 3.73
CA ASN A 221 -25.73 11.10 2.29
C ASN A 221 -25.47 9.92 1.33
N ASN A 222 -25.56 8.68 1.82
CA ASN A 222 -25.38 7.45 1.03
C ASN A 222 -24.11 7.49 0.14
N PRO A 223 -22.92 7.53 0.76
CA PRO A 223 -21.67 7.81 0.07
C PRO A 223 -21.30 6.67 -0.90
N THR A 224 -20.70 7.02 -2.03
CA THR A 224 -20.06 6.05 -2.92
C THR A 224 -18.80 5.47 -2.29
N ASN A 225 -18.26 4.37 -2.85
CA ASN A 225 -16.99 3.81 -2.38
C ASN A 225 -15.83 4.83 -2.45
N PHE A 226 -15.85 5.74 -3.43
CA PHE A 226 -14.85 6.81 -3.53
C PHE A 226 -15.03 7.85 -2.42
N ASP A 227 -16.26 8.23 -2.10
CA ASP A 227 -16.58 9.13 -1.00
C ASP A 227 -16.16 8.52 0.35
N LEU A 228 -16.29 7.20 0.51
CA LEU A 228 -15.80 6.47 1.69
C LEU A 228 -14.28 6.45 1.78
N PHE A 229 -13.57 6.38 0.66
CA PHE A 229 -12.11 6.54 0.62
C PHE A 229 -11.72 7.95 1.08
N TYR A 230 -12.37 8.96 0.52
CA TYR A 230 -12.20 10.36 0.92
C TYR A 230 -12.49 10.58 2.43
N TYR A 231 -13.60 10.06 2.95
CA TYR A 231 -13.93 10.09 4.37
C TYR A 231 -12.83 9.44 5.23
N THR A 232 -12.30 8.31 4.80
CA THR A 232 -11.21 7.61 5.51
C THR A 232 -9.97 8.49 5.61
N ILE A 233 -9.56 9.11 4.51
CA ILE A 233 -8.40 10.02 4.48
C ILE A 233 -8.63 11.23 5.39
N LEU A 234 -9.78 11.90 5.29
CA LEU A 234 -10.07 13.08 6.11
C LEU A 234 -10.15 12.79 7.60
N THR A 235 -10.73 11.65 7.96
CA THR A 235 -10.81 11.20 9.35
C THR A 235 -9.43 10.81 9.87
N PHE A 236 -8.64 10.08 9.06
CA PHE A 236 -7.27 9.69 9.42
C PHE A 236 -6.34 10.90 9.56
N THR A 237 -6.47 11.90 8.68
CA THR A 237 -5.71 13.15 8.75
C THR A 237 -6.27 14.14 9.76
N THR A 238 -7.36 13.79 10.47
CA THR A 238 -8.04 14.62 11.47
C THR A 238 -8.61 15.94 10.95
N ILE A 239 -8.79 16.08 9.62
CA ILE A 239 -9.41 17.27 9.00
C ILE A 239 -10.92 17.28 9.26
N GLY A 240 -11.61 16.16 8.99
CA GLY A 240 -13.01 15.92 9.36
C GLY A 240 -14.00 17.03 8.94
N PHE A 241 -14.17 17.30 7.64
CA PHE A 241 -15.08 18.35 7.16
C PHE A 241 -16.56 18.18 7.57
N GLY A 242 -16.98 16.97 7.96
CA GLY A 242 -18.33 16.71 8.47
C GLY A 242 -19.42 16.56 7.40
N ASP A 243 -19.02 16.49 6.13
CA ASP A 243 -19.87 16.18 4.97
C ASP A 243 -20.34 14.71 4.96
N ILE A 244 -19.51 13.80 5.47
CA ILE A 244 -19.84 12.40 5.71
C ILE A 244 -19.66 12.11 7.20
N ILE A 245 -20.74 11.69 7.86
CA ILE A 245 -20.74 11.36 9.30
C ILE A 245 -21.21 9.93 9.55
N PRO A 246 -20.60 9.21 10.51
CA PRO A 246 -21.06 7.88 10.92
C PRO A 246 -22.35 7.98 11.75
N LEU A 247 -23.40 7.32 11.29
CA LEU A 247 -24.72 7.35 11.95
C LEU A 247 -24.91 6.16 12.87
N THR A 248 -24.49 4.97 12.44
CA THR A 248 -24.69 3.72 13.19
C THR A 248 -23.57 3.46 14.21
N ILE A 249 -23.84 2.56 15.16
CA ILE A 249 -22.87 2.18 16.19
C ILE A 249 -21.59 1.60 15.56
N VAL A 250 -21.73 0.72 14.56
CA VAL A 250 -20.58 0.10 13.88
C VAL A 250 -19.74 1.15 13.14
N ALA A 251 -20.39 2.10 12.45
CA ALA A 251 -19.71 3.20 11.77
C ALA A 251 -18.96 4.12 12.75
N LYS A 252 -19.56 4.39 13.93
CA LYS A 252 -18.91 5.18 14.99
C LYS A 252 -17.70 4.46 15.57
N VAL A 253 -17.79 3.15 15.80
CA VAL A 253 -16.64 2.33 16.22
C VAL A 253 -15.53 2.37 15.17
N MET A 254 -15.86 2.25 13.88
CA MET A 254 -14.88 2.37 12.81
C MET A 254 -14.19 3.75 12.81
N ALA A 255 -14.93 4.84 13.03
CA ALA A 255 -14.36 6.18 13.16
C ALA A 255 -13.41 6.32 14.36
N ILE A 256 -13.76 5.72 15.50
CA ILE A 256 -12.89 5.65 16.69
C ILE A 256 -11.59 4.90 16.37
N VAL A 257 -11.70 3.75 15.69
CA VAL A 257 -10.52 2.98 15.26
C VAL A 257 -9.63 3.83 14.38
N ILE A 258 -10.16 4.50 13.34
CA ILE A 258 -9.38 5.38 12.45
C ILE A 258 -8.63 6.46 13.25
N SER A 259 -9.33 7.10 14.21
CA SER A 259 -8.78 8.19 15.03
C SER A 259 -7.67 7.72 15.97
N ILE A 260 -7.82 6.55 16.59
CA ILE A 260 -6.76 5.97 17.44
C ILE A 260 -5.54 5.61 16.58
N THR A 261 -5.78 5.00 15.41
CA THR A 261 -4.70 4.61 14.49
C THR A 261 -3.91 5.81 14.01
N SER A 262 -4.55 6.92 13.67
CA SER A 262 -3.84 8.12 13.20
C SER A 262 -2.90 8.68 14.27
N VAL A 263 -3.34 8.72 15.54
CA VAL A 263 -2.52 9.15 16.67
C VAL A 263 -1.32 8.21 16.87
N ILE A 264 -1.53 6.89 16.80
CA ILE A 264 -0.44 5.90 16.87
C ILE A 264 0.56 6.18 15.74
N CYS A 265 0.09 6.29 14.49
CA CYS A 265 0.92 6.52 13.31
C CYS A 265 1.73 7.83 13.36
N ILE A 266 1.13 8.93 13.82
CA ILE A 266 1.83 10.21 13.98
C ILE A 266 2.89 10.11 15.09
N THR A 267 2.56 9.47 16.21
CA THR A 267 3.51 9.24 17.32
C THR A 267 4.69 8.40 16.84
N VAL A 268 4.41 7.37 16.05
CA VAL A 268 5.42 6.51 15.42
C VAL A 268 6.36 7.33 14.54
N PHE A 269 5.77 8.11 13.64
CA PHE A 269 6.49 8.93 12.69
C PHE A 269 7.41 9.94 13.40
N LEU A 270 6.88 10.69 14.37
CA LEU A 270 7.66 11.65 15.16
C LEU A 270 8.78 10.98 15.95
N GLY A 271 8.52 9.82 16.57
CA GLY A 271 9.52 9.04 17.29
C GLY A 271 10.71 8.66 16.41
N SER A 272 10.45 8.28 15.15
CA SER A 272 11.51 7.95 14.19
C SER A 272 12.38 9.16 13.84
N ILE A 273 11.78 10.35 13.68
CA ILE A 273 12.49 11.60 13.38
C ILE A 273 13.36 12.05 14.55
N PHE A 274 12.81 12.06 15.78
CA PHE A 274 13.56 12.50 16.96
C PHE A 274 14.73 11.58 17.31
N SER A 275 14.60 10.28 17.05
CA SER A 275 15.70 9.33 17.22
C SER A 275 16.92 9.69 16.35
N HIS A 276 16.70 10.28 15.18
CA HIS A 276 17.78 10.70 14.29
C HIS A 276 18.51 11.97 14.77
N ARG A 277 17.78 12.94 15.35
CA ARG A 277 18.38 14.22 15.81
C ARG A 277 19.19 14.14 17.10
N ARG A 278 19.14 13.01 17.83
CA ARG A 278 19.86 12.80 19.10
C ARG A 278 21.19 12.04 18.94
N LYS A 279 21.60 11.74 17.71
CA LYS A 279 22.98 11.34 17.39
C LYS A 279 23.71 12.55 16.81
#